data_AF-A0A534KEJ7-F1
#
_entry.id   AF-A0A534KEJ7-F1
#
_cell.length_a   1.000
_cell.length_b   1.000
_cell.length_c   1.000
_cell.angle_alpha   90.00
_cell.angle_beta   90.00
_cell.angle_gamma   90.00
#
_symmetry.space_group_name_H-M   'P 1'
#
loop_
_entity.id
_entity.type
_entity.pdbx_description
1 polymer ?
#
loop_
_entity_poly.entity_id
_entity_poly.type
_entity_poly.pdbx_seq_one_letter_code
_entity_poly.pdbx_strand_id
1 'polypeptide(L)'
;MDLRPDADWRSVKAGLLGVGAVSSVQMVDEMIEQQSSNPFSRALYGFIAMEIAFIVVILTAGVGLILYAASLERDVEFAAIIARGSSGWQTARLLVGEALVIMLVGLVIGAGVGLGTAFFATQFLAAGPPGAPGPAVPYFFVFPRDAVLLVTLGPAAILLAALVVSARTAHLNVAKVLKLRSG
;
A
#
# COMPACT_ATOMS: atom_id res chain seq x y z
N MET A 1 -4.97 -46.87 -10.16
CA MET A 1 -4.95 -45.40 -10.20
C MET A 1 -5.20 -44.93 -8.78
N ASP A 2 -4.25 -44.23 -8.17
CA ASP A 2 -4.37 -43.77 -6.78
C ASP A 2 -4.85 -42.31 -6.79
N LEU A 3 -5.99 -42.05 -6.16
CA LEU A 3 -6.66 -40.73 -6.12
C LEU A 3 -6.61 -40.11 -4.71
N ARG A 4 -5.63 -40.54 -3.91
CA ARG A 4 -5.43 -40.00 -2.56
C ARG A 4 -5.02 -38.52 -2.60
N PRO A 5 -5.34 -37.74 -1.55
CA PRO A 5 -5.06 -36.29 -1.50
C PRO A 5 -3.57 -35.91 -1.63
N ASP A 6 -2.66 -36.86 -1.42
CA ASP A 6 -1.20 -36.73 -1.42
C ASP A 6 -0.51 -37.42 -2.61
N ALA A 7 -1.28 -37.93 -3.57
CA ALA A 7 -0.73 -38.58 -4.76
C ALA A 7 -0.02 -37.60 -5.70
N ASP A 8 1.13 -37.99 -6.26
CA ASP A 8 1.89 -37.18 -7.21
C ASP A 8 1.08 -36.92 -8.49
N TRP A 9 0.78 -35.64 -8.75
CA TRP A 9 -0.09 -35.19 -9.83
C TRP A 9 0.37 -35.67 -11.22
N ARG A 10 1.69 -35.85 -11.42
CA ARG A 10 2.26 -36.33 -12.69
C ARG A 10 1.87 -37.78 -12.96
N SER A 11 1.91 -38.62 -11.93
CA SER A 11 1.53 -40.02 -11.99
C SER A 11 0.01 -40.20 -12.19
N VAL A 12 -0.80 -39.35 -11.54
CA VAL A 12 -2.26 -39.33 -11.68
C VAL A 12 -2.69 -38.89 -13.08
N LYS A 13 -2.04 -37.84 -13.63
CA LYS A 13 -2.29 -37.37 -14.99
C LYS A 13 -1.97 -38.44 -16.04
N ALA A 14 -0.82 -39.11 -15.91
CA ALA A 14 -0.44 -40.21 -16.81
C ALA A 14 -1.43 -41.38 -16.75
N GLY A 15 -1.94 -41.72 -15.55
CA GLY A 15 -2.96 -42.76 -15.38
C GLY A 15 -4.32 -42.41 -16.01
N LEU A 16 -4.75 -41.15 -15.95
CA LEU A 16 -6.01 -40.69 -16.57
C LEU A 16 -5.93 -40.63 -18.08
N LEU A 17 -4.80 -40.16 -18.63
CA LEU A 17 -4.59 -40.11 -20.08
C LEU A 17 -4.50 -41.50 -20.72
N GLY A 18 -4.20 -42.54 -19.94
CA GLY A 18 -4.27 -43.93 -20.37
C GLY A 18 -5.69 -44.51 -20.48
N VAL A 19 -6.68 -43.85 -19.89
CA VAL A 19 -8.10 -44.22 -20.05
C VAL A 19 -8.59 -43.58 -21.34
N GLY A 20 -8.73 -44.38 -22.42
CA GLY A 20 -9.03 -43.92 -23.78
C GLY A 20 -10.33 -43.10 -23.98
N ALA A 21 -11.06 -42.79 -22.91
CA ALA A 21 -12.22 -41.89 -22.89
C ALA A 21 -11.88 -40.45 -22.44
N VAL A 22 -10.64 -40.17 -22.01
CA VAL A 22 -10.23 -38.85 -21.50
C VAL A 22 -9.29 -38.18 -22.50
N SER A 23 -9.77 -37.13 -23.17
CA SER A 23 -9.03 -36.42 -24.22
C SER A 23 -8.06 -35.36 -23.69
N SER A 24 -8.29 -34.80 -22.51
CA SER A 24 -7.35 -33.91 -21.84
C SER A 24 -7.57 -33.90 -20.32
N VAL A 25 -6.48 -33.78 -19.57
CA VAL A 25 -6.47 -33.59 -18.11
C VAL A 25 -5.58 -32.41 -17.82
N GLN A 26 -6.17 -31.38 -17.22
CA GLN A 26 -5.44 -30.21 -16.72
C GLN A 26 -5.29 -30.35 -15.22
N MET A 27 -4.04 -30.36 -14.74
CA MET A 27 -3.75 -30.36 -13.31
C MET A 27 -3.48 -28.92 -12.86
N VAL A 28 -4.02 -28.55 -11.71
CA VAL A 28 -3.81 -27.21 -11.12
C VAL A 28 -2.32 -26.94 -10.90
N ASP A 29 -1.56 -27.94 -10.42
CA ASP A 29 -0.13 -27.84 -10.19
C ASP A 29 0.68 -27.61 -11.49
N GLU A 30 0.24 -28.21 -12.60
CA GLU A 30 0.85 -27.99 -13.92
C GLU A 30 0.63 -26.56 -14.41
N MET A 31 -0.56 -26.00 -14.18
CA MET A 31 -0.86 -24.61 -14.55
C MET A 31 -0.13 -23.61 -13.67
N ILE A 32 0.04 -23.89 -12.37
CA ILE A 32 0.87 -23.06 -11.48
C ILE A 32 2.32 -23.09 -11.96
N GLU A 33 2.85 -24.27 -12.31
CA GLU A 33 4.22 -24.42 -12.81
C GLU A 33 4.39 -23.71 -14.17
N GLN A 34 3.42 -23.84 -15.07
CA GLN A 34 3.42 -23.19 -16.38
C GLN A 34 3.29 -21.67 -16.27
N GLN A 35 2.43 -21.15 -15.40
CA GLN A 35 2.27 -19.72 -15.14
C GLN A 35 3.51 -19.13 -14.44
N SER A 36 4.12 -19.90 -13.54
CA SER A 36 5.39 -19.53 -12.91
C SER A 36 6.55 -19.56 -13.90
N SER A 37 6.48 -20.34 -14.99
CA SER A 37 7.51 -20.40 -16.04
C SER A 37 7.38 -19.28 -17.08
N ASN A 38 6.24 -18.59 -17.13
CA ASN A 38 5.99 -17.50 -18.07
C ASN A 38 6.89 -16.28 -17.74
N PRO A 39 7.79 -15.87 -18.65
CA PRO A 39 8.68 -14.73 -18.44
C PRO A 39 7.93 -13.42 -18.12
N PHE A 40 6.74 -13.24 -18.71
CA PHE A 40 5.92 -12.05 -18.50
C PHE A 40 5.37 -11.98 -17.07
N SER A 41 4.81 -13.08 -16.56
CA SER A 41 4.29 -13.15 -15.19
C SER A 41 5.40 -12.93 -14.16
N ARG A 42 6.59 -13.53 -14.37
CA ARG A 42 7.77 -13.28 -13.53
C ARG A 42 8.18 -11.80 -13.52
N ALA A 43 8.22 -11.17 -14.69
CA ALA A 43 8.57 -9.76 -14.79
C ALA A 43 7.55 -8.84 -14.09
N LEU A 44 6.25 -9.12 -14.23
CA LEU A 44 5.19 -8.38 -13.54
C LEU A 44 5.30 -8.51 -12.01
N TYR A 45 5.49 -9.73 -11.50
CA TYR A 45 5.66 -9.92 -10.05
C TYR A 45 6.93 -9.22 -9.54
N GLY A 46 8.02 -9.28 -10.29
CA GLY A 46 9.26 -8.56 -9.96
C GLY A 46 9.07 -7.04 -9.96
N PHE A 47 8.31 -6.51 -10.93
CA PHE A 47 7.96 -5.09 -10.99
C PHE A 47 7.13 -4.65 -9.78
N ILE A 48 6.07 -5.38 -9.43
CA ILE A 48 5.21 -5.09 -8.27
C ILE A 48 6.02 -5.13 -6.97
N ALA A 49 6.90 -6.11 -6.81
CA ALA A 49 7.76 -6.20 -5.63
C ALA A 49 8.70 -4.99 -5.49
N MET A 50 9.28 -4.52 -6.60
CA MET A 50 10.11 -3.31 -6.63
C MET A 50 9.29 -2.05 -6.32
N GLU A 51 8.08 -1.95 -6.88
CA GLU A 51 7.15 -0.85 -6.64
C GLU A 51 6.82 -0.70 -5.14
N ILE A 52 6.56 -1.81 -4.44
CA ILE A 52 6.31 -1.79 -2.99
C ILE A 52 7.49 -1.17 -2.23
N ALA A 53 8.73 -1.46 -2.61
CA ALA A 53 9.90 -0.87 -1.99
C ALA A 53 9.96 0.66 -2.20
N PHE A 54 9.66 1.12 -3.42
CA PHE A 54 9.57 2.57 -3.71
C PHE A 54 8.44 3.25 -2.93
N ILE A 55 7.28 2.60 -2.81
CA ILE A 55 6.15 3.11 -2.01
C ILE A 55 6.58 3.31 -0.56
N VAL A 56 7.30 2.36 0.05
CA VAL A 56 7.80 2.50 1.42
C VAL A 56 8.73 3.71 1.56
N VAL A 57 9.63 3.93 0.61
CA VAL A 57 10.53 5.09 0.62
C VAL A 57 9.75 6.41 0.50
N ILE A 58 8.78 6.48 -0.42
CA ILE A 58 7.95 7.66 -0.61
C ILE A 58 7.10 7.95 0.63
N LEU A 59 6.48 6.91 1.22
CA LEU A 59 5.65 7.04 2.42
C LEU A 59 6.44 7.51 3.64
N THR A 60 7.70 7.09 3.77
CA THR A 60 8.53 7.44 4.93
C THR A 60 9.27 8.75 4.72
N ALA A 61 10.14 8.83 3.71
CA ALA A 61 10.99 9.99 3.45
C ALA A 61 10.23 11.11 2.75
N GLY A 62 9.41 10.79 1.75
CA GLY A 62 8.67 11.78 0.95
C GLY A 62 7.66 12.55 1.78
N VAL A 63 6.78 11.83 2.51
CA VAL A 63 5.79 12.45 3.40
C VAL A 63 6.48 13.27 4.50
N GLY A 64 7.53 12.72 5.12
CA GLY A 64 8.28 13.43 6.15
C GLY A 64 8.87 14.75 5.65
N LEU A 65 9.47 14.73 4.45
CA LEU A 65 10.02 15.92 3.80
C LEU A 65 8.92 16.96 3.49
N ILE A 66 7.78 16.53 2.95
CA ILE A 66 6.65 17.42 2.62
C ILE A 66 6.12 18.08 3.89
N LEU A 67 5.86 17.31 4.95
CA LEU A 67 5.37 17.85 6.23
C LEU A 67 6.37 18.80 6.87
N TYR A 68 7.66 18.46 6.79
CA TYR A 68 8.73 19.33 7.28
C TYR A 68 8.78 20.66 6.51
N ALA A 69 8.78 20.61 5.17
CA ALA A 69 8.78 21.80 4.32
C ALA A 69 7.56 22.68 4.58
N ALA A 70 6.36 22.08 4.61
CA ALA A 70 5.12 22.79 4.90
C ALA A 70 5.13 23.47 6.29
N SER A 71 5.82 22.89 7.26
CA SER A 71 5.98 23.50 8.58
C SER A 71 6.88 24.73 8.56
N LEU A 72 7.96 24.69 7.79
CA LEU A 72 8.91 25.81 7.67
C LEU A 72 8.25 27.03 7.05
N GLU A 73 7.41 26.82 6.02
CA GLU A 73 6.65 27.90 5.38
C GLU A 73 5.68 28.59 6.36
N ARG A 74 5.15 27.84 7.34
CA ARG A 74 4.19 28.32 8.34
C ARG A 74 4.81 28.78 9.66
N ASP A 75 6.14 28.73 9.82
CA ASP A 75 6.83 29.10 11.09
C ASP A 75 6.45 30.52 11.58
N VAL A 76 6.25 31.46 10.66
CA VAL A 76 5.86 32.85 10.97
C VAL A 76 4.42 32.94 11.48
N GLU A 77 3.50 32.16 10.92
CA GLU A 77 2.11 32.10 11.36
C GLU A 77 2.03 31.54 12.77
N PHE A 78 2.78 30.47 13.05
CA PHE A 78 2.88 29.88 14.39
C PHE A 78 3.51 30.85 15.39
N ALA A 79 4.57 31.57 15.00
CA ALA A 79 5.17 32.60 15.83
C ALA A 79 4.16 33.71 16.18
N ALA A 80 3.34 34.15 15.23
CA ALA A 80 2.31 35.15 15.46
C ALA A 80 1.17 34.64 16.37
N ILE A 81 0.80 33.37 16.26
CA ILE A 81 -0.19 32.74 17.18
C ILE A 81 0.36 32.68 18.60
N ILE A 82 1.63 32.27 18.78
CA ILE A 82 2.27 32.21 20.10
C ILE A 82 2.44 33.61 20.69
N ALA A 83 2.83 34.60 19.88
CA ALA A 83 2.95 36.00 20.31
C ALA A 83 1.62 36.61 20.80
N ARG A 84 0.47 36.10 20.32
CA ARG A 84 -0.87 36.48 20.79
C ARG A 84 -1.32 35.77 22.06
N GLY A 85 -0.45 34.98 22.70
CA GLY A 85 -0.69 34.37 24.01
C GLY A 85 -1.01 32.87 23.97
N SER A 86 -0.94 32.21 22.80
CA SER A 86 -1.00 30.75 22.73
C SER A 86 0.30 30.14 23.25
N SER A 87 0.23 29.06 24.02
CA SER A 87 1.44 28.29 24.35
C SER A 87 1.92 27.50 23.13
N GLY A 88 3.25 27.29 23.00
CA GLY A 88 3.82 26.49 21.90
C GLY A 88 3.23 25.08 21.82
N TRP A 89 2.90 24.48 22.95
CA TRP A 89 2.25 23.16 23.03
C TRP A 89 0.79 23.16 22.60
N GLN A 90 0.03 24.24 22.81
CA GLN A 90 -1.32 24.37 22.27
C GLN A 90 -1.29 24.47 20.74
N THR A 91 -0.37 25.26 20.20
CA THR A 91 -0.17 25.37 18.75
C THR A 91 0.31 24.04 18.14
N ALA A 92 1.20 23.32 18.82
CA ALA A 92 1.65 22.00 18.41
C ALA A 92 0.52 20.95 18.39
N ARG A 93 -0.36 20.94 19.41
CA ARG A 93 -1.52 20.04 19.44
C ARG A 93 -2.51 20.32 18.30
N LEU A 94 -2.69 21.59 17.94
CA LEU A 94 -3.52 21.97 16.79
C LEU A 94 -2.97 21.36 15.50
N LEU A 95 -1.64 21.43 15.29
CA LEU A 95 -0.98 20.89 14.11
C LEU A 95 -1.09 19.36 14.01
N VAL A 96 -0.95 18.65 15.13
CA VAL A 96 -1.20 17.20 15.17
C VAL A 96 -2.67 16.90 14.81
N GLY A 97 -3.61 17.72 15.28
CA GLY A 97 -5.02 17.61 14.92
C GLY A 97 -5.29 17.78 13.42
N GLU A 98 -4.67 18.77 12.78
CA GLU A 98 -4.75 18.98 11.33
C GLU A 98 -4.18 17.76 10.58
N ALA A 99 -3.00 17.28 10.98
CA ALA A 99 -2.38 16.10 10.39
C ALA A 99 -3.25 14.84 10.56
N LEU A 100 -3.91 14.66 11.72
CA LEU A 100 -4.83 13.55 11.97
C LEU A 100 -6.03 13.58 11.02
N VAL A 101 -6.62 14.74 10.78
CA VAL A 101 -7.75 14.88 9.86
C VAL A 101 -7.33 14.55 8.43
N ILE A 102 -6.20 15.11 7.97
CA ILE A 102 -5.65 14.83 6.64
C ILE A 102 -5.34 13.33 6.47
N MET A 103 -4.71 12.73 7.49
CA MET A 103 -4.41 11.30 7.53
C MET A 103 -5.66 10.44 7.44
N LEU A 104 -6.71 10.74 8.22
CA LEU A 104 -7.95 9.96 8.21
C LEU A 104 -8.65 10.04 6.87
N VAL A 105 -8.78 11.25 6.30
CA VAL A 105 -9.38 11.44 4.97
C VAL A 105 -8.58 10.71 3.90
N GLY A 106 -7.25 10.87 3.92
CA GLY A 106 -6.35 10.19 2.99
C GLY A 106 -6.41 8.66 3.12
N LEU A 107 -6.50 8.14 4.34
CA LEU A 107 -6.61 6.70 4.60
C LEU A 107 -7.93 6.15 4.08
N VAL A 108 -9.06 6.81 4.35
CA VAL A 108 -10.38 6.37 3.89
C VAL A 108 -10.43 6.35 2.36
N ILE A 109 -9.98 7.44 1.71
CA ILE A 109 -9.99 7.54 0.25
C ILE A 109 -9.00 6.54 -0.35
N GLY A 110 -7.75 6.52 0.12
CA GLY A 110 -6.70 5.67 -0.42
C GLY A 110 -6.98 4.18 -0.25
N ALA A 111 -7.38 3.75 0.95
CA ALA A 111 -7.75 2.35 1.19
C ALA A 111 -9.03 1.98 0.43
N GLY A 112 -10.02 2.87 0.37
CA GLY A 112 -11.25 2.66 -0.39
C GLY A 112 -11.00 2.46 -1.89
N VAL A 113 -10.19 3.35 -2.50
CA VAL A 113 -9.79 3.23 -3.90
C VAL A 113 -8.97 1.96 -4.12
N GLY A 114 -7.98 1.68 -3.28
CA GLY A 114 -7.16 0.47 -3.40
C GLY A 114 -7.96 -0.83 -3.31
N LEU A 115 -8.89 -0.92 -2.35
CA LEU A 115 -9.82 -2.04 -2.22
C LEU A 115 -10.73 -2.17 -3.44
N GLY A 116 -11.28 -1.05 -3.92
CA GLY A 116 -12.12 -1.02 -5.11
C GLY A 116 -11.36 -1.51 -6.34
N THR A 117 -10.16 -0.98 -6.59
CA THR A 117 -9.29 -1.41 -7.69
C THR A 117 -8.96 -2.89 -7.60
N ALA A 118 -8.59 -3.39 -6.41
CA ALA A 118 -8.29 -4.81 -6.23
C ALA A 118 -9.52 -5.69 -6.48
N PHE A 119 -10.69 -5.30 -5.98
CA PHE A 119 -11.95 -6.00 -6.23
C PHE A 119 -12.27 -6.06 -7.73
N PHE A 120 -12.29 -4.91 -8.44
CA PHE A 120 -12.59 -4.88 -9.86
C PHE A 120 -11.54 -5.62 -10.71
N ALA A 121 -10.26 -5.52 -10.35
CA ALA A 121 -9.20 -6.26 -11.02
C ALA A 121 -9.40 -7.77 -10.90
N THR A 122 -9.75 -8.28 -9.71
CA THR A 122 -10.05 -9.72 -9.53
C THR A 122 -11.25 -10.17 -10.35
N GLN A 123 -12.33 -9.36 -10.42
CA GLN A 123 -13.50 -9.68 -11.24
C GLN A 123 -13.17 -9.68 -12.74
N PHE A 124 -12.38 -8.70 -13.20
CA PHE A 124 -11.97 -8.61 -14.59
C PHE A 124 -11.09 -9.80 -15.00
N LEU A 125 -10.12 -10.17 -14.15
CA LEU A 125 -9.27 -11.34 -14.37
C LEU A 125 -10.07 -12.65 -14.32
N ALA A 126 -11.09 -12.73 -13.46
CA ALA A 126 -11.96 -13.90 -13.35
C ALA A 126 -12.92 -14.06 -14.54
N ALA A 127 -13.39 -12.96 -15.13
CA ALA A 127 -14.27 -13.00 -16.29
C ALA A 127 -13.55 -13.46 -17.57
N GLY A 128 -12.25 -13.14 -17.70
CA GLY A 128 -11.44 -13.49 -18.86
C GLY A 128 -11.90 -12.78 -20.15
N PRO A 129 -11.19 -12.99 -21.28
CA PRO A 129 -11.59 -12.45 -22.58
C PRO A 129 -12.96 -13.00 -23.02
N PRO A 130 -13.82 -12.19 -23.68
CA PRO A 130 -15.10 -12.66 -24.20
C PRO A 130 -14.90 -13.86 -25.14
N GLY A 131 -15.57 -14.98 -24.84
CA GLY A 131 -15.48 -16.22 -25.64
C GLY A 131 -14.33 -17.16 -25.25
N ALA A 132 -13.49 -16.80 -24.29
CA ALA A 132 -12.55 -17.74 -23.69
C ALA A 132 -13.26 -18.61 -22.62
N PRO A 133 -12.91 -19.90 -22.48
CA PRO A 133 -13.35 -20.67 -21.33
C PRO A 133 -12.91 -19.95 -20.04
N GLY A 134 -13.79 -19.97 -19.03
CA GLY A 134 -13.52 -19.35 -17.72
C GLY A 134 -12.21 -19.86 -17.11
N PRO A 135 -11.60 -19.10 -16.19
CA PRO A 135 -10.31 -19.45 -15.62
C PRO A 135 -10.37 -20.83 -14.94
N ALA A 136 -9.39 -21.67 -15.23
CA ALA A 136 -9.30 -23.03 -14.69
C ALA A 136 -9.12 -23.05 -13.16
N VAL A 137 -8.63 -21.94 -12.59
CA VAL A 137 -8.48 -21.75 -11.14
C VAL A 137 -9.25 -20.49 -10.73
N PRO A 138 -10.13 -20.58 -9.72
CA PRO A 138 -10.85 -19.41 -9.21
C PRO A 138 -9.87 -18.39 -8.60
N TYR A 139 -9.97 -17.13 -9.00
CA TYR A 139 -9.24 -16.03 -8.38
C TYR A 139 -9.97 -15.59 -7.10
N PHE A 140 -9.30 -15.72 -5.96
CA PHE A 140 -9.82 -15.27 -4.68
C PHE A 140 -9.29 -13.88 -4.33
N PHE A 141 -10.16 -13.05 -3.77
CA PHE A 141 -9.76 -11.81 -3.14
C PHE A 141 -9.12 -12.14 -1.78
N VAL A 142 -7.79 -12.04 -1.69
CA VAL A 142 -7.02 -12.31 -0.48
C VAL A 142 -6.31 -11.03 -0.06
N PHE A 143 -6.23 -10.77 1.24
CA PHE A 143 -5.46 -9.67 1.79
C PHE A 143 -4.00 -10.09 1.99
N PRO A 144 -3.05 -9.62 1.14
CA PRO A 144 -1.65 -9.92 1.35
C PRO A 144 -1.12 -9.19 2.58
N ARG A 145 -0.12 -9.77 3.24
CA ARG A 145 0.52 -9.17 4.41
C ARG A 145 1.11 -7.80 4.10
N ASP A 146 1.62 -7.62 2.88
CA ASP A 146 2.20 -6.36 2.42
C ASP A 146 1.18 -5.22 2.37
N ALA A 147 -0.07 -5.51 2.00
CA ALA A 147 -1.15 -4.51 2.02
C ALA A 147 -1.44 -4.05 3.46
N VAL A 148 -1.45 -4.97 4.42
CA VAL A 148 -1.63 -4.64 5.85
C VAL A 148 -0.46 -3.80 6.36
N LEU A 149 0.77 -4.15 5.96
CA LEU A 149 1.95 -3.37 6.29
C LEU A 149 1.87 -1.95 5.72
N LEU A 150 1.48 -1.77 4.46
CA LEU A 150 1.38 -0.44 3.85
C LEU A 150 0.26 0.41 4.48
N VAL A 151 -0.91 -0.19 4.73
CA VAL A 151 -2.07 0.49 5.35
C VAL A 151 -1.77 0.92 6.79
N THR A 152 -0.85 0.25 7.48
CA THR A 152 -0.44 0.60 8.84
C THR A 152 0.78 1.54 8.87
N LEU A 153 1.78 1.28 8.02
CA LEU A 153 3.02 2.04 7.95
C LEU A 153 2.78 3.48 7.47
N GLY A 154 1.91 3.70 6.47
CA GLY A 154 1.63 5.04 5.96
C GLY A 154 1.10 6.00 7.03
N PRO A 155 -0.02 5.66 7.71
CA PRO A 155 -0.52 6.45 8.84
C PRO A 155 0.50 6.60 9.97
N ALA A 156 1.23 5.54 10.32
CA ALA A 156 2.27 5.61 11.33
C ALA A 156 3.37 6.62 10.95
N ALA A 157 3.81 6.64 9.69
CA ALA A 157 4.80 7.58 9.19
C ALA A 157 4.29 9.03 9.24
N ILE A 158 3.03 9.27 8.83
CA ILE A 158 2.40 10.60 8.93
C ILE A 158 2.32 11.05 10.38
N LEU A 159 1.89 10.19 11.30
CA LEU A 159 1.81 10.51 12.73
C LEU A 159 3.18 10.84 13.31
N LEU A 160 4.19 10.01 13.03
CA LEU A 160 5.55 10.25 13.50
C LEU A 160 6.10 11.57 12.96
N ALA A 161 5.94 11.84 11.67
CA ALA A 161 6.36 13.08 11.05
C ALA A 161 5.62 14.29 11.66
N ALA A 162 4.30 14.19 11.84
CA ALA A 162 3.49 15.24 12.47
C ALA A 162 3.93 15.51 13.91
N LEU A 163 4.24 14.48 14.70
CA LEU A 163 4.75 14.63 16.06
C LEU A 163 6.13 15.30 16.08
N VAL A 164 7.05 14.88 15.20
CA VAL A 164 8.39 15.46 15.08
C VAL A 164 8.29 16.95 14.73
N VAL A 165 7.49 17.28 13.71
CA VAL A 165 7.27 18.65 13.26
C VAL A 165 6.61 19.49 14.36
N SER A 166 5.59 18.96 15.04
CA SER A 166 4.87 19.69 16.09
C SER A 166 5.76 19.94 17.33
N ALA A 167 6.61 18.98 17.70
CA ALA A 167 7.59 19.16 18.77
C ALA A 167 8.60 20.28 18.44
N ARG A 168 9.07 20.34 17.18
CA ARG A 168 9.91 21.45 16.71
C ARG A 168 9.19 22.80 16.86
N THR A 169 7.93 22.89 16.44
CA THR A 169 7.12 24.12 16.55
C THR A 169 6.89 24.54 18.00
N ALA A 170 6.75 23.59 18.94
CA ALA A 170 6.61 23.90 20.36
C ALA A 170 7.83 24.61 20.96
N HIS A 171 9.03 24.38 20.39
CA HIS A 171 10.29 24.99 20.81
C HIS A 171 10.72 26.20 19.96
N LEU A 172 9.82 26.73 19.14
CA LEU A 172 10.12 27.82 18.22
C LEU A 172 10.44 29.14 18.95
N ASN A 173 11.60 29.72 18.66
CA ASN A 173 11.98 31.02 19.23
C ASN A 173 11.28 32.17 18.47
N VAL A 174 10.13 32.57 18.99
CA VAL A 174 9.25 33.60 18.42
C VAL A 174 10.00 34.89 18.09
N ALA A 175 10.86 35.38 19.01
CA ALA A 175 11.59 36.63 18.82
C ALA A 175 12.56 36.56 17.64
N LYS A 176 13.25 35.42 17.47
CA LYS A 176 14.17 35.21 16.34
C LYS A 176 13.40 35.15 15.01
N VAL A 177 12.29 34.42 14.97
CA VAL A 177 11.50 34.24 13.74
C VAL A 177 10.87 35.56 13.28
N LEU A 178 10.33 36.35 14.20
CA LEU A 178 9.74 37.66 13.87
C LEU A 178 10.80 38.67 13.42
N LYS A 179 12.00 38.65 14.02
CA LYS A 179 13.12 39.53 13.64
C LYS A 179 13.66 39.25 12.23
N LEU A 180 13.69 37.98 11.82
CA LEU A 180 14.17 37.59 10.49
C LEU A 180 13.25 38.05 9.34
N ARG A 181 11.98 38.37 9.63
CA ARG A 181 11.00 38.83 8.64
C ARG A 181 10.82 40.35 8.61
N SER A 182 11.20 41.06 9.66
CA SER A 182 11.09 42.52 9.74
C SER A 182 12.29 43.26 9.15
N GLY A 183 13.31 42.54 8.66
CA GLY A 183 14.51 43.10 8.02
C GLY A 183 14.44 43.03 6.50
#